data_AF-A0A2H3TRP6-F1
#
_entry.id   AF-A0A2H3TRP6-F1
#
_cell.length_a   1.000
_cell.length_b   1.000
_cell.length_c   1.000
_cell.angle_alpha   90.00
_cell.angle_beta   90.00
_cell.angle_gamma   90.00
#
_symmetry.space_group_name_H-M   'P 1'
#
loop_
_entity.id
_entity.type
_entity.pdbx_description
1 polymer ?
#
loop_
_entity_poly.entity_id
_entity_poly.type
_entity_poly.pdbx_seq_one_letter_code
_entity_poly.pdbx_strand_id
1 'polypeptide(L)'
;MDVTSASFFHLQPLDYALFYSKIFCNAPDQWTECNNCTCYVAVQLLLEADCNVTVGFGRSTTLAGCSLKARKLFFEHLKDRRERLRNVAFAILPEETLRQYGVAANSFPDKTAIALWSELQEAKDQRDRRVRVPDSLKPCSDGFLIKPESLFEYPHYLQVVELALEYGLAPKDENGVPTLLSGTDITPGTLSRGLAEKVSMKYLDWLLRHDLNLELSLGPFRVSILHPIAVFIGDRIFFSLRQVKTFNLPHRDVCISELQDSRTLLPAICRSKARCNIPCPCSSGVFSRPLAHILPAMLRMLQGQDDIDSTYVSRRIGEIIELVVRSIDLLKLSDGSSEQSYMANCAIHILTMKSLGVRHLPICLSKRYYHPYDSECEEEEWKEILDEDRELIDQLQTLDEEFGEAFDCQNVPIAEFLRGYWVTRMEEVIRELNKPLADDDRYDLLEAGMILKEDDADGSECWVEDTEDEI
;
A
#
# COMPACT_ATOMS: atom_id res chain seq x y z
N MET A 1 -24.25 22.73 -2.27
CA MET A 1 -22.81 23.06 -2.40
C MET A 1 -22.23 22.93 -1.01
N ASP A 2 -21.85 21.72 -0.62
CA ASP A 2 -21.19 21.49 0.66
C ASP A 2 -19.68 21.55 0.44
N VAL A 3 -19.08 22.60 0.99
CA VAL A 3 -17.65 22.77 1.12
C VAL A 3 -17.20 21.89 2.27
N THR A 4 -16.94 20.61 1.97
CA THR A 4 -16.34 19.69 2.93
C THR A 4 -14.83 19.94 2.98
N SER A 5 -14.39 20.51 4.11
CA SER A 5 -13.02 20.55 4.64
C SER A 5 -11.88 20.32 3.64
N ALA A 6 -11.56 21.36 2.87
CA ALA A 6 -10.31 21.42 2.12
C ALA A 6 -9.16 21.62 3.13
N SER A 7 -8.45 20.54 3.46
CA SER A 7 -7.07 20.66 3.90
C SER A 7 -6.35 21.49 2.84
N PHE A 8 -5.85 22.67 3.20
CA PHE A 8 -5.31 23.65 2.27
C PHE A 8 -4.06 23.12 1.56
N PHE A 9 -4.25 22.46 0.42
CA PHE A 9 -3.20 22.24 -0.57
C PHE A 9 -2.95 23.57 -1.28
N HIS A 10 -1.70 24.07 -1.29
CA HIS A 10 -1.33 25.24 -2.07
C HIS A 10 -1.33 24.91 -3.58
N LEU A 11 -2.51 24.92 -4.19
CA LEU A 11 -2.69 24.75 -5.62
C LEU A 11 -2.09 25.96 -6.36
N GLN A 12 -1.23 25.69 -7.34
CA GLN A 12 -0.62 26.71 -8.19
C GLN A 12 -1.64 27.21 -9.23
N PRO A 13 -1.48 28.42 -9.80
CA PRO A 13 -2.37 28.93 -10.83
C PRO A 13 -2.59 27.97 -12.02
N LEU A 14 -1.53 27.23 -12.40
CA LEU A 14 -1.61 26.21 -13.44
C LEU A 14 -2.55 25.05 -13.07
N ASP A 15 -2.60 24.67 -11.79
CA ASP A 15 -3.48 23.59 -11.30
C ASP A 15 -4.95 23.96 -11.46
N TYR A 16 -5.29 25.20 -11.10
CA TYR A 16 -6.62 25.75 -11.32
C TYR A 16 -6.95 25.82 -12.81
N ALA A 17 -6.05 26.34 -13.64
CA ALA A 17 -6.28 26.42 -15.08
C ALA A 17 -6.53 25.04 -15.72
N LEU A 18 -5.75 24.03 -15.33
CA LEU A 18 -5.95 22.65 -15.77
C LEU A 18 -7.30 22.11 -15.30
N PHE A 19 -7.65 22.30 -14.02
CA PHE A 19 -8.93 21.85 -13.48
C PHE A 19 -10.11 22.48 -14.23
N TYR A 20 -10.10 23.80 -14.40
CA TYR A 20 -11.17 24.55 -15.08
C TYR A 20 -11.23 24.30 -16.59
N SER A 21 -10.13 23.85 -17.21
CA SER A 21 -10.14 23.48 -18.64
C SER A 21 -11.20 22.42 -18.95
N LYS A 22 -11.52 21.52 -18.00
CA LYS A 22 -12.62 20.57 -18.19
C LYS A 22 -13.97 21.26 -18.32
N ILE A 23 -14.23 22.20 -17.42
CA ILE A 23 -15.53 22.88 -17.27
C ILE A 23 -15.86 23.69 -18.53
N PHE A 24 -14.84 24.29 -19.14
CA PHE A 24 -15.00 25.08 -20.36
C PHE A 24 -14.89 24.25 -21.65
N CYS A 25 -14.59 22.95 -21.55
CA CYS A 25 -14.48 22.08 -22.72
C CYS A 25 -15.86 21.67 -23.24
N ASN A 26 -16.05 21.72 -24.56
CA ASN A 26 -17.28 21.27 -25.23
C ASN A 26 -17.21 19.82 -25.76
N ALA A 27 -16.10 19.11 -25.53
CA ALA A 27 -15.97 17.71 -25.91
C ALA A 27 -16.95 16.83 -25.08
N PRO A 28 -17.38 15.67 -25.62
CA PRO A 28 -18.28 14.77 -24.91
C PRO A 28 -17.66 14.21 -23.62
N ASP A 29 -16.34 14.13 -23.56
CA ASP A 29 -15.58 13.68 -22.40
C ASP A 29 -14.17 14.33 -22.39
N GLN A 30 -13.43 14.12 -21.30
CA GLN A 30 -12.10 14.71 -21.09
C GLN A 30 -10.94 14.06 -21.86
N TRP A 31 -11.20 12.96 -22.55
CA TRP A 31 -10.25 12.19 -23.37
C TRP A 31 -10.45 12.42 -24.87
N THR A 32 -11.57 13.02 -25.27
CA THR A 32 -11.85 13.39 -26.65
C THR A 32 -11.32 14.79 -26.97
N GLU A 33 -10.74 14.96 -28.17
CA GLU A 33 -10.25 16.27 -28.61
C GLU A 33 -11.41 17.20 -28.97
N CYS A 34 -11.43 18.39 -28.38
CA CYS A 34 -12.47 19.39 -28.63
C CYS A 34 -12.21 20.19 -29.90
N ASN A 35 -13.27 20.50 -30.64
CA ASN A 35 -13.21 21.36 -31.83
C ASN A 35 -13.57 22.80 -31.44
N ASN A 36 -12.73 23.77 -31.86
CA ASN A 36 -12.93 25.22 -31.69
C ASN A 36 -13.34 25.63 -30.26
N CYS A 37 -12.61 25.15 -29.26
CA CYS A 37 -12.84 25.46 -27.85
C CYS A 37 -11.68 26.29 -27.27
N THR A 38 -11.98 27.18 -26.31
CA THR A 38 -10.99 28.01 -25.60
C THR A 38 -10.56 27.42 -24.26
N CYS A 39 -10.93 26.16 -23.98
CA CYS A 39 -10.71 25.51 -22.69
C CYS A 39 -9.24 25.42 -22.24
N TYR A 40 -8.30 25.51 -23.19
CA TYR A 40 -6.87 25.41 -22.93
C TYR A 40 -6.16 26.77 -22.88
N VAL A 41 -6.82 27.88 -23.22
CA VAL A 41 -6.17 29.20 -23.38
C VAL A 41 -5.49 29.66 -22.11
N ALA A 42 -6.14 29.54 -20.96
CA ALA A 42 -5.54 29.92 -19.67
C ALA A 42 -4.32 29.04 -19.33
N VAL A 43 -4.38 27.74 -19.67
CA VAL A 43 -3.26 26.80 -19.48
C VAL A 43 -2.09 27.20 -20.37
N GLN A 44 -2.36 27.46 -21.65
CA GLN A 44 -1.35 27.92 -22.61
C GLN A 44 -0.67 29.20 -22.15
N LEU A 45 -1.43 30.23 -21.77
CA LEU A 45 -0.88 31.51 -21.31
C LEU A 45 0.06 31.35 -20.11
N LEU A 46 -0.31 30.51 -19.13
CA LEU A 46 0.54 30.25 -17.96
C LEU A 46 1.81 29.47 -18.33
N LEU A 47 1.70 28.50 -19.23
CA LEU A 47 2.84 27.71 -19.69
C LEU A 47 3.81 28.53 -20.55
N GLU A 48 3.30 29.42 -21.41
CA GLU A 48 4.07 30.39 -22.20
C GLU A 48 4.70 31.48 -21.33
N ALA A 49 4.05 31.86 -20.22
CA ALA A 49 4.62 32.75 -19.20
C ALA A 49 5.70 32.06 -18.32
N ASP A 50 6.17 30.88 -18.72
CA ASP A 50 7.18 30.07 -18.05
C ASP A 50 6.81 29.71 -16.59
N CYS A 51 5.52 29.50 -16.30
CA CYS A 51 5.13 28.96 -14.99
C CYS A 51 5.68 27.54 -14.77
N ASN A 52 5.89 27.19 -13.49
CA ASN A 52 6.41 25.89 -13.06
C ASN A 52 5.47 24.76 -13.49
N VAL A 53 6.05 23.66 -14.00
CA VAL A 53 5.32 22.44 -14.33
C VAL A 53 5.83 21.33 -13.41
N THR A 54 5.07 21.07 -12.36
CA THR A 54 5.49 20.19 -11.28
C THR A 54 4.81 18.82 -11.35
N VAL A 55 5.56 17.78 -10.98
CA VAL A 55 5.00 16.51 -10.51
C VAL A 55 4.65 16.65 -9.03
N GLY A 56 3.60 15.98 -8.55
CA GLY A 56 3.11 16.23 -7.19
C GLY A 56 1.79 15.55 -6.83
N PHE A 57 1.51 15.51 -5.53
CA PHE A 57 0.24 15.00 -4.99
C PHE A 57 -0.93 15.83 -5.54
N GLY A 58 -1.97 15.16 -6.04
CA GLY A 58 -3.13 15.78 -6.71
C GLY A 58 -2.97 16.01 -8.22
N ARG A 59 -1.74 15.94 -8.77
CA ARG A 59 -1.49 16.05 -10.22
C ARG A 59 -2.19 14.94 -10.99
N SER A 60 -2.25 13.73 -10.44
CA SER A 60 -2.95 12.60 -11.04
C SER A 60 -4.43 12.89 -11.29
N THR A 61 -5.11 13.48 -10.32
CA THR A 61 -6.52 13.88 -10.44
C THR A 61 -6.69 15.06 -11.40
N THR A 62 -5.84 16.08 -11.29
CA THR A 62 -5.91 17.25 -12.16
C THR A 62 -5.70 16.88 -13.63
N LEU A 63 -4.70 16.06 -13.94
CA LEU A 63 -4.45 15.58 -15.31
C LEU A 63 -5.56 14.65 -15.80
N ALA A 64 -6.11 13.80 -14.94
CA ALA A 64 -7.25 12.97 -15.33
C ALA A 64 -8.54 13.76 -15.55
N GLY A 65 -8.68 14.91 -14.89
CA GLY A 65 -9.85 15.76 -14.98
C GLY A 65 -9.83 16.74 -16.16
N CYS A 66 -8.66 17.27 -16.53
CA CYS A 66 -8.54 18.36 -17.51
C CYS A 66 -8.94 17.97 -18.95
N SER A 67 -9.14 18.97 -19.82
CA SER A 67 -9.40 18.70 -21.24
C SER A 67 -8.19 18.05 -21.93
N LEU A 68 -8.40 17.25 -22.98
CA LEU A 68 -7.30 16.61 -23.70
C LEU A 68 -6.28 17.62 -24.24
N LYS A 69 -6.74 18.77 -24.77
CA LYS A 69 -5.84 19.82 -25.27
C LYS A 69 -4.97 20.41 -24.17
N ALA A 70 -5.55 20.73 -23.02
CA ALA A 70 -4.79 21.23 -21.87
C ALA A 70 -3.79 20.18 -21.35
N ARG A 71 -4.17 18.90 -21.35
CA ARG A 71 -3.30 17.78 -20.98
C ARG A 71 -2.11 17.62 -21.93
N LYS A 72 -2.34 17.66 -23.25
CA LYS A 72 -1.28 17.59 -24.27
C LYS A 72 -0.28 18.74 -24.08
N LEU A 73 -0.77 19.98 -23.91
CA LEU A 73 0.08 21.14 -23.62
C LEU A 73 0.88 20.96 -22.34
N PHE A 74 0.28 20.43 -21.28
CA PHE A 74 1.00 20.15 -20.04
C PHE A 74 2.20 19.21 -20.28
N PHE A 75 2.01 18.10 -21.00
CA PHE A 75 3.10 17.16 -21.28
C PHE A 75 4.15 17.71 -22.23
N GLU A 76 3.74 18.50 -23.23
CA GLU A 76 4.65 19.22 -24.12
C GLU A 76 5.59 20.13 -23.32
N HIS A 77 5.02 20.95 -22.42
CA HIS A 77 5.78 21.87 -21.61
C HIS A 77 6.56 21.18 -20.48
N LEU A 78 6.06 20.06 -19.92
CA LEU A 78 6.81 19.23 -18.98
C LEU A 78 8.09 18.71 -19.65
N LYS A 79 7.97 18.18 -20.86
CA LYS A 79 9.11 17.72 -21.66
C LYS A 79 10.12 18.84 -21.91
N ASP A 80 9.68 20.01 -22.38
CA ASP A 80 10.54 21.20 -22.57
C ASP A 80 11.32 21.54 -21.29
N ARG A 81 10.65 21.54 -20.14
CA ARG A 81 11.29 21.88 -18.86
C ARG A 81 12.28 20.82 -18.40
N ARG A 82 12.03 19.52 -18.66
CA ARG A 82 13.02 18.46 -18.39
C ARG A 82 14.24 18.56 -19.30
N GLU A 83 14.05 18.87 -20.58
CA GLU A 83 15.15 19.13 -21.53
C GLU A 83 16.00 20.32 -21.09
N ARG A 84 15.35 21.43 -20.72
CA ARG A 84 16.03 22.63 -20.22
C ARG A 84 16.78 22.35 -18.91
N LEU A 85 16.17 21.65 -17.96
CA LEU A 85 16.81 21.25 -16.70
C LEU A 85 18.07 20.43 -16.97
N ARG A 86 17.99 19.43 -17.85
CA ARG A 86 19.12 18.62 -18.28
C ARG A 86 20.23 19.47 -18.91
N ASN A 87 19.88 20.36 -19.83
CA ASN A 87 20.87 21.19 -20.52
C ASN A 87 21.58 22.15 -19.56
N VAL A 88 20.85 22.69 -18.58
CA VAL A 88 21.43 23.49 -17.49
C VAL A 88 22.34 22.64 -16.60
N ALA A 89 21.94 21.40 -16.27
CA ALA A 89 22.77 20.45 -15.53
C ALA A 89 24.09 20.16 -16.26
N PHE A 90 24.06 19.88 -17.58
CA PHE A 90 25.27 19.71 -18.39
C PHE A 90 26.20 20.93 -18.40
N ALA A 91 25.65 22.14 -18.29
CA ALA A 91 26.43 23.36 -18.33
C ALA A 91 27.10 23.72 -16.98
N ILE A 92 26.55 23.22 -15.87
CA ILE A 92 26.93 23.67 -14.52
C ILE A 92 27.59 22.55 -13.70
N LEU A 93 27.00 21.36 -13.72
CA LEU A 93 27.39 20.25 -12.85
C LEU A 93 28.60 19.48 -13.42
N PRO A 94 29.42 18.88 -12.55
CA PRO A 94 30.49 17.98 -12.96
C PRO A 94 29.96 16.73 -13.69
N GLU A 95 30.78 16.16 -14.58
CA GLU A 95 30.44 14.92 -15.28
C GLU A 95 30.17 13.74 -14.33
N GLU A 96 30.90 13.68 -13.21
CA GLU A 96 30.71 12.63 -12.20
C GLU A 96 29.30 12.64 -11.60
N THR A 97 28.81 13.83 -11.24
CA THR A 97 27.45 14.04 -10.73
C THR A 97 26.41 13.63 -11.78
N LEU A 98 26.62 14.00 -13.05
CA LEU A 98 25.70 13.64 -14.13
C LEU A 98 25.67 12.13 -14.38
N ARG A 99 26.83 11.45 -14.31
CA ARG A 99 26.93 9.98 -14.42
C ARG A 99 26.25 9.28 -13.25
N GLN A 100 26.42 9.79 -12.02
CA GLN A 100 25.76 9.25 -10.83
C GLN A 100 24.24 9.23 -10.98
N TYR A 101 23.66 10.29 -11.55
CA TYR A 101 22.23 10.39 -11.80
C TYR A 101 21.79 9.82 -13.16
N GLY A 102 22.66 9.14 -13.92
CA GLY A 102 22.29 8.55 -15.22
C GLY A 102 21.89 9.56 -16.30
N VAL A 103 22.24 10.84 -16.13
CA VAL A 103 21.81 11.91 -17.04
C VAL A 103 22.60 11.81 -18.35
N ALA A 104 21.89 11.50 -19.42
CA ALA A 104 22.45 11.33 -20.76
C ALA A 104 21.83 12.32 -21.75
N ALA A 105 22.53 12.59 -22.85
CA ALA A 105 22.07 13.55 -23.87
C ALA A 105 20.70 13.21 -24.49
N ASN A 106 20.31 11.94 -24.42
CA ASN A 106 19.05 11.40 -24.95
C ASN A 106 18.03 11.01 -23.88
N SER A 107 18.33 11.16 -22.58
CA SER A 107 17.38 10.88 -21.50
C SER A 107 16.70 12.18 -21.02
N PHE A 108 15.47 12.05 -20.53
CA PHE A 108 14.76 13.13 -19.83
C PHE A 108 14.86 12.87 -18.34
N PRO A 109 15.39 13.81 -17.53
CA PRO A 109 15.39 13.64 -16.10
C PRO A 109 13.95 13.75 -15.60
N ASP A 110 13.34 12.63 -15.20
CA ASP A 110 12.06 12.62 -14.50
C ASP A 110 12.28 12.31 -13.02
N LYS A 111 12.77 11.10 -12.70
CA LYS A 111 13.04 10.67 -11.32
C LYS A 111 14.16 11.49 -10.69
N THR A 112 15.23 11.72 -11.44
CA THR A 112 16.39 12.48 -10.94
C THR A 112 16.17 14.00 -10.97
N ALA A 113 15.04 14.49 -11.49
CA ALA A 113 14.81 15.91 -11.65
C ALA A 113 14.92 16.68 -10.32
N ILE A 114 14.42 16.10 -9.22
CA ILE A 114 14.51 16.71 -7.88
C ILE A 114 15.96 16.78 -7.39
N ALA A 115 16.70 15.69 -7.52
CA ALA A 115 18.11 15.64 -7.12
C ALA A 115 18.93 16.66 -7.91
N LEU A 116 18.78 16.67 -9.24
CA LEU A 116 19.45 17.63 -10.12
C LEU A 116 19.09 19.08 -9.79
N TRP A 117 17.82 19.36 -9.49
CA TRP A 117 17.40 20.69 -9.06
C TRP A 117 18.13 21.13 -7.78
N SER A 118 18.23 20.25 -6.79
CA SER A 118 18.94 20.54 -5.53
C SER A 118 20.43 20.81 -5.74
N GLU A 119 21.10 19.94 -6.52
CA GLU A 119 22.52 20.09 -6.90
C GLU A 119 22.78 21.42 -7.62
N LEU A 120 21.85 21.82 -8.51
CA LEU A 120 21.92 23.08 -9.24
C LEU A 120 21.74 24.30 -8.33
N GLN A 121 20.88 24.23 -7.31
CA GLN A 121 20.75 25.31 -6.33
C GLN A 121 22.00 25.41 -5.45
N GLU A 122 22.54 24.28 -5.00
CA GLU A 122 23.77 24.27 -4.18
C GLU A 122 24.98 24.80 -4.97
N ALA A 123 25.14 24.36 -6.23
CA ALA A 123 26.21 24.85 -7.10
C ALA A 123 26.11 26.36 -7.39
N LYS A 124 24.88 26.91 -7.40
CA LYS A 124 24.62 28.36 -7.54
C LYS A 124 25.01 29.12 -6.28
N ASP A 125 24.80 28.56 -5.09
CA ASP A 125 25.14 29.22 -3.83
C ASP A 125 26.66 29.20 -3.57
N GLN A 126 27.36 28.14 -4.02
CA GLN A 126 28.81 28.00 -3.84
C GLN A 126 29.65 28.76 -4.87
N ARG A 127 29.17 28.84 -6.12
CA ARG A 127 29.89 29.54 -7.19
C ARG A 127 29.18 30.86 -7.40
N ASP A 128 29.91 31.96 -7.20
CA ASP A 128 29.54 33.36 -7.50
C ASP A 128 29.29 33.60 -9.02
N ARG A 129 28.66 32.63 -9.69
CA ARG A 129 28.42 32.52 -11.13
C ARG A 129 27.06 33.11 -11.44
N ARG A 130 27.04 33.98 -12.45
CA ARG A 130 25.85 34.63 -13.03
C ARG A 130 24.87 33.68 -13.74
N VAL A 131 24.95 32.36 -13.52
CA VAL A 131 24.07 31.41 -14.22
C VAL A 131 22.76 31.31 -13.44
N ARG A 132 21.75 32.03 -13.93
CA ARG A 132 20.42 32.04 -13.34
C ARG A 132 19.70 30.73 -13.71
N VAL A 133 19.48 29.86 -12.72
CA VAL A 133 18.57 28.73 -12.83
C VAL A 133 17.15 29.25 -12.60
N PRO A 134 16.26 29.26 -13.62
CA PRO A 134 14.89 29.77 -13.46
C PRO A 134 14.05 28.86 -12.58
N ASP A 135 13.17 29.46 -11.75
CA ASP A 135 12.23 28.71 -10.91
C ASP A 135 11.24 27.85 -11.73
N SER A 136 11.05 28.19 -13.01
CA SER A 136 10.24 27.43 -13.97
C SER A 136 10.70 25.99 -14.19
N LEU A 137 11.97 25.70 -13.90
CA LEU A 137 12.54 24.35 -13.98
C LEU A 137 12.35 23.54 -12.69
N LYS A 138 11.75 24.14 -11.65
CA LYS A 138 11.49 23.47 -10.38
C LYS A 138 10.58 22.25 -10.60
N PRO A 139 11.04 21.04 -10.21
CA PRO A 139 10.38 19.80 -10.62
C PRO A 139 9.17 19.41 -9.77
N CYS A 140 9.09 19.86 -8.51
CA CYS A 140 8.03 19.53 -7.57
C CYS A 140 7.59 20.79 -6.79
N SER A 141 6.33 20.85 -6.37
CA SER A 141 5.83 21.92 -5.49
C SER A 141 6.32 21.74 -4.05
N ASP A 142 6.55 22.86 -3.36
CA ASP A 142 6.80 22.86 -1.92
C ASP A 142 5.49 22.62 -1.17
N GLY A 143 5.55 21.85 -0.07
CA GLY A 143 4.41 21.71 0.85
C GLY A 143 3.86 20.30 1.02
N PHE A 144 4.55 19.26 0.53
CA PHE A 144 4.13 17.87 0.77
C PHE A 144 5.02 17.16 1.78
N LEU A 145 4.39 16.38 2.65
CA LEU A 145 5.03 15.41 3.55
C LEU A 145 5.71 14.27 2.76
N ILE A 146 5.24 14.01 1.53
CA ILE A 146 5.76 13.00 0.61
C ILE A 146 6.01 13.69 -0.74
N LYS A 147 7.25 13.68 -1.22
CA LYS A 147 7.64 14.33 -2.49
C LYS A 147 7.83 13.24 -3.55
N PRO A 148 6.96 13.11 -4.57
CA PRO A 148 7.25 12.26 -5.72
C PRO A 148 8.59 12.63 -6.32
N GLU A 149 9.45 11.64 -6.56
CA GLU A 149 10.64 11.86 -7.35
C GLU A 149 10.31 11.83 -8.84
N SER A 150 9.31 11.05 -9.26
CA SER A 150 8.90 10.91 -10.67
C SER A 150 7.39 11.03 -10.89
N LEU A 151 6.99 11.22 -12.16
CA LEU A 151 5.58 11.17 -12.56
C LEU A 151 4.96 9.78 -12.28
N PHE A 152 5.72 8.71 -12.51
CA PHE A 152 5.23 7.34 -12.43
C PHE A 152 5.20 6.77 -11.00
N GLU A 153 5.78 7.46 -10.02
CA GLU A 153 5.71 7.05 -8.61
C GLU A 153 4.34 7.22 -7.98
N TYR A 154 3.44 7.97 -8.62
CA TYR A 154 2.04 8.07 -8.20
C TYR A 154 1.12 7.32 -9.15
N PRO A 155 0.06 6.67 -8.62
CA PRO A 155 -0.97 6.08 -9.47
C PRO A 155 -1.65 7.13 -10.37
N HIS A 156 -1.64 6.86 -11.67
CA HIS A 156 -2.26 7.68 -12.70
C HIS A 156 -3.27 6.88 -13.54
N TYR A 157 -4.24 7.58 -14.14
CA TYR A 157 -5.14 6.97 -15.12
C TYR A 157 -4.33 6.49 -16.33
N LEU A 158 -4.70 5.34 -16.91
CA LEU A 158 -3.95 4.74 -18.03
C LEU A 158 -3.76 5.70 -19.21
N GLN A 159 -4.81 6.43 -19.58
CA GLN A 159 -4.75 7.42 -20.65
C GLN A 159 -3.76 8.56 -20.37
N VAL A 160 -3.50 8.88 -19.10
CA VAL A 160 -2.53 9.93 -18.71
C VAL A 160 -1.11 9.40 -18.86
N VAL A 161 -0.83 8.17 -18.43
CA VAL A 161 0.51 7.58 -18.54
C VAL A 161 0.85 7.15 -19.95
N GLU A 162 -0.12 6.69 -20.74
CA GLU A 162 0.05 6.44 -22.17
C GLU A 162 0.41 7.73 -22.92
N LEU A 163 -0.28 8.84 -22.61
CA LEU A 163 0.08 10.14 -23.15
C LEU A 163 1.48 10.57 -22.70
N ALA A 164 1.87 10.32 -21.45
CA ALA A 164 3.23 10.62 -20.97
C ALA A 164 4.30 9.87 -21.80
N LEU A 165 4.05 8.62 -22.18
CA LEU A 165 4.92 7.84 -23.08
C LEU A 165 5.06 8.48 -24.46
N GLU A 166 3.97 9.00 -25.04
CA GLU A 166 3.99 9.68 -26.34
C GLU A 166 4.91 10.92 -26.34
N TYR A 167 5.06 11.57 -25.17
CA TYR A 167 5.95 12.71 -24.98
C TYR A 167 7.36 12.33 -24.53
N GLY A 168 7.68 11.03 -24.48
CA GLY A 168 9.03 10.51 -24.24
C GLY A 168 9.38 10.24 -22.78
N LEU A 169 8.44 10.39 -21.84
CA LEU A 169 8.62 9.95 -20.46
C LEU A 169 8.51 8.41 -20.40
N ALA A 170 9.13 7.77 -19.42
CA ALA A 170 9.11 6.31 -19.29
C ALA A 170 8.99 5.88 -17.83
N PRO A 171 8.34 4.73 -17.52
CA PRO A 171 8.20 4.19 -16.18
C PRO A 171 9.49 3.48 -15.72
N LYS A 172 10.61 4.19 -15.83
CA LYS A 172 11.94 3.78 -15.40
C LYS A 172 12.76 5.03 -15.12
N ASP A 173 13.73 4.91 -14.24
CA ASP A 173 14.70 5.96 -14.01
C ASP A 173 15.66 6.10 -15.19
N GLU A 174 16.54 7.09 -15.08
CA GLU A 174 17.51 7.47 -16.09
C GLU A 174 18.61 6.42 -16.28
N ASN A 175 18.83 5.56 -15.28
CA ASN A 175 19.70 4.38 -15.35
C ASN A 175 18.98 3.15 -15.94
N GLY A 176 17.69 3.25 -16.21
CA GLY A 176 16.86 2.18 -16.74
C GLY A 176 16.26 1.26 -15.68
N VAL A 177 16.36 1.60 -14.39
CA VAL A 177 15.71 0.87 -13.30
C VAL A 177 14.21 1.13 -13.36
N PRO A 178 13.37 0.08 -13.50
CA PRO A 178 11.92 0.23 -13.51
C PRO A 178 11.36 1.00 -12.32
N THR A 179 10.28 1.74 -12.55
CA THR A 179 9.61 2.52 -11.49
C THR A 179 9.22 1.63 -10.32
N LEU A 180 8.67 0.44 -10.56
CA LEU A 180 8.26 -0.50 -9.51
C LEU A 180 9.39 -0.90 -8.55
N LEU A 181 10.64 -0.94 -9.01
CA LEU A 181 11.79 -1.25 -8.16
C LEU A 181 12.35 -0.05 -7.41
N SER A 182 12.19 1.14 -7.98
CA SER A 182 12.82 2.36 -7.47
C SER A 182 11.87 3.29 -6.71
N GLY A 183 10.55 3.10 -6.84
CA GLY A 183 9.54 4.02 -6.31
C GLY A 183 9.09 3.68 -4.89
N THR A 184 8.97 4.71 -4.06
CA THR A 184 8.57 4.61 -2.64
C THR A 184 7.07 4.60 -2.44
N ASP A 185 6.29 5.20 -3.35
CA ASP A 185 4.88 5.56 -3.14
C ASP A 185 3.89 4.94 -4.13
N ILE A 186 4.32 3.92 -4.88
CA ILE A 186 3.53 3.30 -5.96
C ILE A 186 2.28 2.59 -5.43
N THR A 187 2.38 2.00 -4.23
CA THR A 187 1.24 1.44 -3.51
C THR A 187 0.65 2.50 -2.58
N PRO A 188 -0.47 3.16 -2.96
CA PRO A 188 -1.04 4.23 -2.15
C PRO A 188 -1.69 3.62 -0.92
N GLY A 189 -1.01 3.62 0.22
CA GLY A 189 -1.64 2.93 1.35
C GLY A 189 -2.68 3.73 2.12
N THR A 190 -3.05 3.13 3.23
CA THR A 190 -4.32 3.23 3.95
C THR A 190 -4.75 4.63 4.41
N LEU A 191 -3.84 5.60 4.52
CA LEU A 191 -4.15 6.95 5.00
C LEU A 191 -4.71 7.90 3.92
N SER A 192 -4.62 7.55 2.64
CA SER A 192 -5.20 8.36 1.55
C SER A 192 -6.70 8.07 1.38
N ARG A 193 -7.51 8.47 2.37
CA ARG A 193 -8.99 8.42 2.30
C ARG A 193 -9.47 9.12 1.02
N GLY A 194 -10.16 8.36 0.16
CA GLY A 194 -11.08 8.88 -0.87
C GLY A 194 -10.59 8.93 -2.32
N LEU A 195 -9.30 9.12 -2.60
CA LEU A 195 -8.82 9.41 -3.98
C LEU A 195 -8.05 8.27 -4.66
N ALA A 196 -7.38 7.41 -3.90
CA ALA A 196 -6.48 6.36 -4.40
C ALA A 196 -7.19 5.08 -4.91
N GLU A 197 -8.51 5.05 -4.87
CA GLU A 197 -9.30 3.81 -4.99
C GLU A 197 -9.65 3.44 -6.43
N LYS A 198 -9.66 4.39 -7.37
CA LYS A 198 -10.06 4.17 -8.78
C LYS A 198 -8.89 3.93 -9.75
N VAL A 199 -7.66 4.16 -9.30
CA VAL A 199 -6.52 4.36 -10.19
C VAL A 199 -5.48 3.25 -10.07
N SER A 200 -5.44 2.55 -8.95
CA SER A 200 -4.28 1.75 -8.55
C SER A 200 -4.17 0.38 -9.21
N MET A 201 -5.24 -0.43 -9.31
CA MET A 201 -5.10 -1.82 -9.82
C MET A 201 -4.72 -1.87 -11.29
N LYS A 202 -5.45 -1.13 -12.15
CA LYS A 202 -5.12 -1.01 -13.58
C LYS A 202 -3.74 -0.41 -13.81
N TYR A 203 -3.36 0.58 -13.01
CA TYR A 203 -2.04 1.21 -13.11
C TYR A 203 -0.92 0.25 -12.71
N LEU A 204 -1.09 -0.51 -11.62
CA LEU A 204 -0.15 -1.56 -11.21
C LEU A 204 -0.06 -2.66 -12.28
N ASP A 205 -1.18 -3.14 -12.81
CA ASP A 205 -1.18 -4.11 -13.91
C ASP A 205 -0.47 -3.57 -15.16
N TRP A 206 -0.65 -2.27 -15.47
CA TRP A 206 0.06 -1.61 -16.57
C TRP A 206 1.57 -1.49 -16.30
N LEU A 207 1.98 -1.03 -15.11
CA LEU A 207 3.39 -0.94 -14.73
C LEU A 207 4.09 -2.30 -14.79
N LEU A 208 3.41 -3.36 -14.33
CA LEU A 208 3.93 -4.73 -14.40
C LEU A 208 4.18 -5.23 -15.82
N ARG A 209 3.46 -4.71 -16.83
CA ARG A 209 3.73 -5.07 -18.24
C ARG A 209 4.99 -4.39 -18.78
N HIS A 210 5.41 -3.29 -18.15
CA HIS A 210 6.63 -2.55 -18.51
C HIS A 210 7.84 -2.96 -17.68
N ASP A 211 7.66 -3.76 -16.62
CA ASP A 211 8.72 -4.24 -15.75
C ASP A 211 8.90 -5.76 -15.86
N LEU A 212 10.12 -6.20 -16.16
CA LEU A 212 10.43 -7.61 -16.42
C LEU A 212 11.07 -8.32 -15.20
N ASN A 213 11.44 -7.61 -14.12
CA ASN A 213 12.19 -8.19 -12.99
C ASN A 213 11.43 -8.12 -11.66
N LEU A 214 10.27 -8.78 -11.63
CA LEU A 214 9.32 -8.76 -10.50
C LEU A 214 9.76 -9.59 -9.27
N GLU A 215 10.80 -10.40 -9.41
CA GLU A 215 11.32 -11.26 -8.34
C GLU A 215 12.55 -10.65 -7.64
N LEU A 216 12.92 -9.42 -7.97
CA LEU A 216 14.03 -8.75 -7.30
C LEU A 216 13.68 -8.55 -5.82
N SER A 217 14.48 -9.16 -4.95
CA SER A 217 14.41 -9.02 -3.50
C SER A 217 14.99 -7.67 -3.07
N LEU A 218 14.19 -6.89 -2.34
CA LEU A 218 14.56 -5.59 -1.81
C LEU A 218 14.87 -5.69 -0.31
N GLY A 219 15.94 -5.00 0.10
CA GLY A 219 16.34 -4.87 1.50
C GLY A 219 16.81 -6.18 2.19
N PRO A 220 17.10 -6.12 3.49
CA PRO A 220 17.63 -7.24 4.26
C PRO A 220 16.65 -8.42 4.42
N PHE A 221 15.34 -8.16 4.29
CA PHE A 221 14.26 -9.15 4.44
C PHE A 221 13.83 -9.81 3.12
N ARG A 222 14.60 -9.62 2.05
CA ARG A 222 14.40 -10.23 0.73
C ARG A 222 13.00 -10.03 0.14
N VAL A 223 12.33 -8.95 0.52
CA VAL A 223 10.95 -8.67 0.14
C VAL A 223 10.91 -8.30 -1.34
N SER A 224 10.27 -9.11 -2.17
CA SER A 224 10.05 -8.74 -3.58
C SER A 224 8.94 -7.69 -3.71
N ILE A 225 8.91 -6.97 -4.83
CA ILE A 225 7.89 -5.94 -5.10
C ILE A 225 6.45 -6.46 -5.05
N LEU A 226 6.24 -7.76 -5.23
CA LEU A 226 4.92 -8.37 -5.19
C LEU A 226 4.35 -8.47 -3.77
N HIS A 227 5.18 -8.49 -2.72
CA HIS A 227 4.72 -8.57 -1.33
C HIS A 227 3.94 -7.31 -0.91
N PRO A 228 4.47 -6.07 -1.05
CA PRO A 228 3.69 -4.88 -0.71
C PRO A 228 2.47 -4.70 -1.62
N ILE A 229 2.52 -5.17 -2.87
CA ILE A 229 1.33 -5.16 -3.75
C ILE A 229 0.27 -6.15 -3.24
N ALA A 230 0.66 -7.33 -2.76
CA ALA A 230 -0.27 -8.28 -2.16
C ALA A 230 -0.91 -7.73 -0.87
N VAL A 231 -0.14 -7.03 -0.03
CA VAL A 231 -0.69 -6.30 1.13
C VAL A 231 -1.72 -5.27 0.69
N PHE A 232 -1.41 -4.48 -0.34
CA PHE A 232 -2.32 -3.49 -0.91
C PHE A 232 -3.63 -4.13 -1.43
N ILE A 233 -3.54 -5.29 -2.09
CA ILE A 233 -4.71 -6.05 -2.54
C ILE A 233 -5.56 -6.51 -1.34
N GLY A 234 -4.93 -7.04 -0.29
CA GLY A 234 -5.61 -7.43 0.94
C GLY A 234 -6.39 -6.28 1.58
N ASP A 235 -5.76 -5.12 1.72
CA ASP A 235 -6.41 -3.89 2.22
C ASP A 235 -7.63 -3.52 1.33
N ARG A 236 -7.49 -3.61 0.01
CA ARG A 236 -8.57 -3.28 -0.93
C ARG A 236 -9.74 -4.25 -0.85
N ILE A 237 -9.47 -5.56 -0.77
CA ILE A 237 -10.49 -6.58 -0.58
C ILE A 237 -11.26 -6.29 0.71
N PHE A 238 -10.56 -5.99 1.81
CA PHE A 238 -11.19 -5.64 3.08
C PHE A 238 -12.17 -4.48 2.95
N PHE A 239 -11.74 -3.35 2.36
CA PHE A 239 -12.61 -2.17 2.22
C PHE A 239 -13.80 -2.46 1.31
N SER A 240 -13.62 -3.20 0.22
CA SER A 240 -14.70 -3.61 -0.66
C SER A 240 -15.73 -4.51 0.03
N LEU A 241 -15.28 -5.41 0.91
CA LEU A 241 -16.15 -6.33 1.65
C LEU A 241 -16.79 -5.69 2.91
N ARG A 242 -16.15 -4.73 3.59
CA ARG A 242 -16.70 -4.07 4.81
C ARG A 242 -17.67 -2.94 4.50
N GLN A 243 -17.44 -2.16 3.43
CA GLN A 243 -18.39 -1.13 2.98
C GLN A 243 -19.74 -1.73 2.54
N VAL A 244 -19.87 -3.07 2.57
CA VAL A 244 -21.14 -3.76 2.38
C VAL A 244 -22.16 -3.49 3.47
N LYS A 245 -21.73 -3.22 4.70
CA LYS A 245 -22.64 -3.09 5.84
C LYS A 245 -23.05 -1.64 6.17
N THR A 246 -22.35 -0.61 5.69
CA THR A 246 -22.56 0.76 6.23
C THR A 246 -22.97 1.85 5.24
N PHE A 247 -22.71 1.78 3.93
CA PHE A 247 -23.19 2.80 2.97
C PHE A 247 -23.40 2.22 1.55
N ASN A 248 -24.53 2.56 0.92
CA ASN A 248 -24.82 2.24 -0.49
C ASN A 248 -24.01 3.17 -1.43
N LEU A 249 -22.72 2.87 -1.63
CA LEU A 249 -21.92 3.52 -2.67
C LEU A 249 -21.71 2.57 -3.87
N PRO A 250 -21.87 3.04 -5.13
CA PRO A 250 -21.71 2.24 -6.36
C PRO A 250 -20.25 1.83 -6.67
N HIS A 251 -19.31 2.03 -5.74
CA HIS A 251 -17.88 1.81 -5.95
C HIS A 251 -17.41 0.39 -5.63
N ARG A 252 -18.28 -0.46 -5.06
CA ARG A 252 -18.02 -1.86 -4.71
C ARG A 252 -17.58 -2.74 -5.88
N ASP A 253 -18.20 -2.61 -7.04
CA ASP A 253 -17.98 -3.56 -8.15
C ASP A 253 -16.71 -3.27 -8.93
N VAL A 254 -16.24 -2.01 -8.94
CA VAL A 254 -15.16 -1.58 -9.83
C VAL A 254 -13.79 -2.10 -9.40
N CYS A 255 -13.43 -2.03 -8.11
CA CYS A 255 -12.11 -2.48 -7.65
C CYS A 255 -11.95 -4.00 -7.75
N ILE A 256 -13.01 -4.74 -7.37
CA ILE A 256 -13.03 -6.21 -7.45
C ILE A 256 -13.01 -6.67 -8.92
N SER A 257 -13.83 -6.08 -9.78
CA SER A 257 -13.80 -6.41 -11.22
C SER A 257 -12.43 -6.10 -11.82
N GLU A 258 -11.80 -4.97 -11.50
CA GLU A 258 -10.45 -4.67 -11.99
C GLU A 258 -9.39 -5.67 -11.54
N LEU A 259 -9.45 -6.14 -10.29
CA LEU A 259 -8.55 -7.19 -9.81
C LEU A 259 -8.78 -8.51 -10.56
N GLN A 260 -10.04 -8.87 -10.81
CA GLN A 260 -10.40 -10.12 -11.49
C GLN A 260 -10.17 -10.08 -13.00
N ASP A 261 -10.25 -8.89 -13.60
CA ASP A 261 -9.98 -8.64 -15.02
C ASP A 261 -8.48 -8.47 -15.30
N SER A 262 -7.66 -8.33 -14.24
CA SER A 262 -6.21 -8.26 -14.35
C SER A 262 -5.65 -9.53 -14.98
N ARG A 263 -4.89 -9.35 -16.07
CA ARG A 263 -4.22 -10.44 -16.78
C ARG A 263 -2.78 -10.65 -16.33
N THR A 264 -2.20 -9.71 -15.58
CA THR A 264 -0.78 -9.68 -15.26
C THR A 264 -0.56 -9.70 -13.75
N LEU A 265 -1.19 -8.75 -13.03
CA LEU A 265 -0.99 -8.54 -11.60
C LEU A 265 -1.38 -9.77 -10.76
N LEU A 266 -2.63 -10.23 -10.87
CA LEU A 266 -3.10 -11.35 -10.05
C LEU A 266 -2.33 -12.65 -10.37
N PRO A 267 -2.14 -13.04 -11.64
CA PRO A 267 -1.29 -14.20 -11.97
C PRO A 267 0.16 -14.08 -11.47
N ALA A 268 0.76 -12.89 -11.53
CA ALA A 268 2.13 -12.68 -11.03
C ALA A 268 2.22 -12.95 -9.53
N ILE A 269 1.27 -12.45 -8.73
CA ILE A 269 1.24 -12.69 -7.28
C ILE A 269 0.99 -14.16 -6.97
N CYS A 270 -0.01 -14.77 -7.61
CA CYS A 270 -0.38 -16.16 -7.33
C CYS A 270 0.75 -17.14 -7.64
N ARG A 271 1.46 -16.91 -8.75
CA ARG A 271 2.52 -17.82 -9.24
C ARG A 271 3.90 -17.52 -8.69
N SER A 272 4.11 -16.33 -8.10
CA SER A 272 5.42 -15.93 -7.58
C SER A 272 5.97 -16.96 -6.59
N LYS A 273 7.25 -17.28 -6.74
CA LYS A 273 8.00 -18.15 -5.83
C LYS A 273 8.99 -17.36 -4.95
N ALA A 274 9.00 -16.04 -5.06
CA ALA A 274 9.74 -15.17 -4.16
C ALA A 274 9.35 -15.46 -2.72
N ARG A 275 10.34 -15.45 -1.82
CA ARG A 275 10.15 -15.67 -0.38
C ARG A 275 10.84 -14.54 0.38
N CYS A 276 10.10 -13.90 1.27
CA CYS A 276 10.70 -13.00 2.25
C CYS A 276 11.26 -13.78 3.46
N ASN A 277 12.13 -13.14 4.24
CA ASN A 277 12.63 -13.66 5.52
C ASN A 277 12.30 -12.70 6.67
N ILE A 278 11.10 -12.11 6.62
CA ILE A 278 10.58 -11.30 7.73
C ILE A 278 10.41 -12.23 8.93
N PRO A 279 10.92 -11.88 10.13
CA PRO A 279 10.90 -12.77 11.29
C PRO A 279 9.52 -12.93 11.94
N CYS A 280 8.47 -12.37 11.35
CA CYS A 280 7.13 -12.43 11.91
C CYS A 280 6.49 -13.80 11.65
N PRO A 281 5.79 -14.41 12.64
CA PRO A 281 5.13 -15.70 12.48
C PRO A 281 4.20 -15.76 11.26
N CYS A 282 3.53 -14.63 10.95
CA CYS A 282 2.65 -14.39 9.80
C CYS A 282 3.24 -14.75 8.43
N SER A 283 4.56 -14.77 8.32
CA SER A 283 5.30 -14.92 7.06
C SER A 283 6.43 -15.96 7.19
N SER A 284 6.32 -16.84 8.18
CA SER A 284 7.31 -17.86 8.47
C SER A 284 7.23 -19.05 7.51
N GLY A 285 8.38 -19.70 7.29
CA GLY A 285 8.46 -20.94 6.50
C GLY A 285 7.84 -20.85 5.11
N VAL A 286 6.80 -21.65 4.88
CA VAL A 286 6.08 -21.73 3.60
C VAL A 286 5.20 -20.51 3.32
N PHE A 287 4.80 -19.75 4.35
CA PHE A 287 3.90 -18.59 4.27
C PHE A 287 4.60 -17.28 3.90
N SER A 288 5.81 -17.36 3.36
CA SER A 288 6.67 -16.22 3.02
C SER A 288 6.47 -15.67 1.60
N ARG A 289 5.58 -16.26 0.79
CA ARG A 289 5.33 -15.85 -0.61
C ARG A 289 4.37 -14.66 -0.66
N PRO A 290 4.42 -13.79 -1.69
CA PRO A 290 3.51 -12.65 -1.84
C PRO A 290 2.04 -12.97 -1.61
N LEU A 291 1.57 -14.08 -2.19
CA LEU A 291 0.19 -14.55 -2.09
C LEU A 291 -0.28 -14.71 -0.63
N ALA A 292 0.59 -15.13 0.30
CA ALA A 292 0.25 -15.28 1.71
C ALA A 292 0.00 -13.95 2.43
N HIS A 293 0.48 -12.81 1.92
CA HIS A 293 0.33 -11.51 2.57
C HIS A 293 -1.05 -10.87 2.34
N ILE A 294 -1.89 -11.42 1.46
CA ILE A 294 -3.23 -10.88 1.18
C ILE A 294 -4.14 -10.99 2.41
N LEU A 295 -4.27 -12.18 3.01
CA LEU A 295 -5.18 -12.41 4.14
C LEU A 295 -4.74 -11.68 5.42
N PRO A 296 -3.46 -11.70 5.84
CA PRO A 296 -3.01 -10.93 6.99
C PRO A 296 -3.28 -9.43 6.83
N ALA A 297 -3.01 -8.84 5.65
CA ALA A 297 -3.30 -7.44 5.38
C ALA A 297 -4.79 -7.10 5.48
N MET A 298 -5.62 -7.94 4.87
CA MET A 298 -7.07 -7.82 4.98
C MET A 298 -7.56 -7.89 6.43
N LEU A 299 -7.05 -8.85 7.21
CA LEU A 299 -7.48 -9.08 8.59
C LEU A 299 -6.89 -8.10 9.60
N ARG A 300 -5.77 -7.43 9.28
CA ARG A 300 -5.19 -6.36 10.11
C ARG A 300 -6.18 -5.22 10.35
N MET A 301 -6.97 -4.87 9.34
CA MET A 301 -7.93 -3.76 9.43
C MET A 301 -9.14 -4.05 10.32
N LEU A 302 -9.32 -5.29 10.77
CA LEU A 302 -10.27 -5.63 11.83
C LEU A 302 -9.78 -5.17 13.22
N GLN A 303 -8.47 -4.97 13.41
CA GLN A 303 -7.84 -4.64 14.70
C GLN A 303 -7.85 -3.14 15.03
N GLY A 304 -8.07 -2.27 14.06
CA GLY A 304 -7.90 -0.82 14.21
C GLY A 304 -9.07 -0.07 14.87
N GLN A 305 -9.80 -0.67 15.82
CA GLN A 305 -10.90 0.05 16.45
C GLN A 305 -11.07 -0.14 17.96
N ASP A 306 -10.51 -1.18 18.57
CA ASP A 306 -10.41 -1.37 20.03
C ASP A 306 -9.24 -2.36 20.26
N ASP A 307 -8.48 -2.24 21.35
CA ASP A 307 -7.48 -3.24 21.77
C ASP A 307 -8.16 -4.62 21.82
N ILE A 308 -7.83 -5.49 20.86
CA ILE A 308 -8.51 -6.77 20.67
C ILE A 308 -7.84 -7.81 21.55
N ASP A 309 -8.44 -8.07 22.69
CA ASP A 309 -8.28 -9.32 23.44
C ASP A 309 -8.75 -10.52 22.58
N SER A 310 -8.09 -11.67 22.74
CA SER A 310 -8.43 -12.99 22.18
C SER A 310 -9.94 -13.31 22.21
N THR A 311 -10.64 -12.78 23.23
CA THR A 311 -12.08 -12.88 23.44
C THR A 311 -12.93 -12.28 22.31
N TYR A 312 -12.46 -11.23 21.62
CA TYR A 312 -13.19 -10.62 20.51
C TYR A 312 -13.11 -11.46 19.21
N VAL A 313 -11.97 -12.11 18.95
CA VAL A 313 -11.82 -13.03 17.80
C VAL A 313 -12.81 -14.19 17.94
N SER A 314 -12.89 -14.77 19.14
CA SER A 314 -13.86 -15.83 19.46
C SER A 314 -15.31 -15.40 19.18
N ARG A 315 -15.71 -14.19 19.62
CA ARG A 315 -17.09 -13.68 19.44
C ARG A 315 -17.50 -13.49 17.98
N ARG A 316 -16.56 -13.26 17.05
CA ARG A 316 -16.85 -12.96 15.63
C ARG A 316 -16.28 -13.98 14.67
N ILE A 317 -15.86 -15.15 15.14
CA ILE A 317 -15.12 -16.11 14.31
C ILE A 317 -15.88 -16.53 13.06
N GLY A 318 -17.20 -16.71 13.16
CA GLY A 318 -18.05 -17.02 12.00
C GLY A 318 -18.06 -15.93 10.93
N GLU A 319 -18.10 -14.64 11.32
CA GLU A 319 -18.00 -13.51 10.39
C GLU A 319 -16.61 -13.44 9.74
N ILE A 320 -15.55 -13.73 10.51
CA ILE A 320 -14.17 -13.72 10.04
C ILE A 320 -13.95 -14.85 9.02
N ILE A 321 -14.43 -16.06 9.30
CA ILE A 321 -14.37 -17.19 8.36
C ILE A 321 -15.10 -16.85 7.06
N GLU A 322 -16.30 -16.28 7.14
CA GLU A 322 -17.02 -15.86 5.93
C GLU A 322 -16.24 -14.83 5.11
N LEU A 323 -15.61 -13.85 5.78
CA LEU A 323 -14.78 -12.84 5.13
C LEU A 323 -13.57 -13.47 4.42
N VAL A 324 -12.87 -14.40 5.08
CA VAL A 324 -11.72 -15.12 4.50
C VAL A 324 -12.12 -15.94 3.30
N VAL A 325 -13.18 -16.76 3.41
CA VAL A 325 -13.68 -17.59 2.31
C VAL A 325 -14.04 -16.73 1.10
N ARG A 326 -14.85 -15.68 1.31
CA ARG A 326 -15.23 -14.75 0.23
C ARG A 326 -14.01 -14.11 -0.42
N SER A 327 -12.97 -13.82 0.35
CA SER A 327 -11.75 -13.21 -0.17
C SER A 327 -10.92 -14.16 -1.02
N ILE A 328 -10.87 -15.44 -0.65
CA ILE A 328 -10.25 -16.48 -1.49
C ILE A 328 -11.05 -16.64 -2.79
N ASP A 329 -12.38 -16.68 -2.73
CA ASP A 329 -13.24 -16.79 -3.91
C ASP A 329 -13.03 -15.62 -4.89
N LEU A 330 -12.79 -14.41 -4.36
CA LEU A 330 -12.52 -13.23 -5.17
C LEU A 330 -11.23 -13.36 -6.00
N LEU A 331 -10.25 -14.15 -5.56
CA LEU A 331 -9.01 -14.39 -6.29
C LEU A 331 -9.18 -15.33 -7.50
N LYS A 332 -10.36 -15.97 -7.67
CA LYS A 332 -10.67 -16.85 -8.81
C LYS A 332 -9.56 -17.87 -9.13
N LEU A 333 -8.97 -18.44 -8.08
CA LEU A 333 -7.96 -19.49 -8.23
C LEU A 333 -8.60 -20.70 -8.89
N SER A 334 -7.85 -21.39 -9.75
CA SER A 334 -8.37 -22.58 -10.44
C SER A 334 -8.62 -23.70 -9.42
N ASP A 335 -9.76 -24.37 -9.56
CA ASP A 335 -10.12 -25.48 -8.67
C ASP A 335 -9.09 -26.61 -8.76
N GLY A 336 -8.65 -27.10 -7.60
CA GLY A 336 -7.62 -28.11 -7.46
C GLY A 336 -6.19 -27.64 -7.77
N SER A 337 -5.96 -26.33 -7.94
CA SER A 337 -4.61 -25.79 -8.16
C SER A 337 -3.78 -25.76 -6.87
N SER A 338 -2.46 -25.85 -7.03
CA SER A 338 -1.53 -25.72 -5.90
C SER A 338 -1.66 -24.39 -5.16
N GLU A 339 -2.07 -23.34 -5.87
CA GLU A 339 -2.31 -21.99 -5.36
C GLU A 339 -3.59 -21.93 -4.51
N GLN A 340 -4.63 -22.67 -4.87
CA GLN A 340 -5.86 -22.78 -4.08
C GLN A 340 -5.58 -23.50 -2.75
N SER A 341 -4.90 -24.65 -2.79
CA SER A 341 -4.48 -25.38 -1.57
C SER A 341 -3.54 -24.53 -0.72
N TYR A 342 -2.59 -23.83 -1.34
CA TYR A 342 -1.70 -22.92 -0.63
C TYR A 342 -2.47 -21.79 0.09
N MET A 343 -3.48 -21.21 -0.57
CA MET A 343 -4.31 -20.17 0.06
C MET A 343 -5.19 -20.70 1.18
N ALA A 344 -5.69 -21.94 1.06
CA ALA A 344 -6.38 -22.62 2.14
C ALA A 344 -5.48 -22.77 3.37
N ASN A 345 -4.23 -23.22 3.18
CA ASN A 345 -3.25 -23.32 4.26
C ASN A 345 -2.87 -21.94 4.83
N CYS A 346 -2.76 -20.90 4.00
CA CYS A 346 -2.55 -19.53 4.49
C CYS A 346 -3.72 -19.04 5.34
N ALA A 347 -4.96 -19.41 4.98
CA ALA A 347 -6.16 -19.06 5.74
C ALA A 347 -6.20 -19.76 7.10
N ILE A 348 -5.90 -21.06 7.13
CA ILE A 348 -5.76 -21.84 8.37
C ILE A 348 -4.71 -21.17 9.26
N HIS A 349 -3.49 -20.97 8.75
CA HIS A 349 -2.39 -20.38 9.50
C HIS A 349 -2.73 -19.02 10.12
N ILE A 350 -3.22 -18.07 9.32
CA ILE A 350 -3.49 -16.72 9.83
C ILE A 350 -4.67 -16.68 10.82
N LEU A 351 -5.66 -17.56 10.65
CA LEU A 351 -6.77 -17.68 11.59
C LEU A 351 -6.28 -18.31 12.90
N THR A 352 -5.51 -19.39 12.84
CA THR A 352 -4.91 -20.04 14.02
C THR A 352 -4.02 -19.06 14.78
N MET A 353 -3.11 -18.37 14.09
CA MET A 353 -2.23 -17.34 14.66
C MET A 353 -3.05 -16.29 15.42
N LYS A 354 -4.11 -15.76 14.81
CA LYS A 354 -4.98 -14.76 15.45
C LYS A 354 -5.78 -15.31 16.62
N SER A 355 -6.26 -16.54 16.53
CA SER A 355 -7.02 -17.19 17.60
C SER A 355 -6.18 -17.53 18.81
N LEU A 356 -4.89 -17.82 18.63
CA LEU A 356 -3.91 -18.00 19.70
C LEU A 356 -3.46 -16.68 20.35
N GLY A 357 -3.74 -15.53 19.71
CA GLY A 357 -3.26 -14.23 20.18
C GLY A 357 -1.80 -13.91 19.81
N VAL A 358 -1.17 -14.70 18.93
CA VAL A 358 0.20 -14.43 18.47
C VAL A 358 0.25 -13.11 17.71
N ARG A 359 1.17 -12.23 18.08
CA ARG A 359 1.25 -10.86 17.58
C ARG A 359 1.97 -10.79 16.23
N HIS A 360 1.54 -9.84 15.41
CA HIS A 360 2.33 -9.41 14.26
C HIS A 360 3.46 -8.50 14.72
N LEU A 361 4.65 -8.65 14.16
CA LEU A 361 5.73 -7.69 14.35
C LEU A 361 5.40 -6.38 13.62
N PRO A 362 5.83 -5.20 14.13
CA PRO A 362 5.61 -3.90 13.50
C PRO A 362 6.08 -3.83 12.04
N ILE A 363 7.10 -4.61 11.67
CA ILE A 363 7.59 -4.71 10.30
C ILE A 363 6.65 -5.51 9.36
N CYS A 364 5.91 -6.51 9.86
CA CYS A 364 4.96 -7.31 9.07
C CYS A 364 3.81 -6.40 8.58
N LEU A 365 3.48 -6.47 7.29
CA LEU A 365 2.40 -5.70 6.64
C LEU A 365 2.58 -4.18 6.65
N SER A 366 3.69 -3.67 7.16
CA SER A 366 3.96 -2.23 7.18
C SER A 366 4.33 -1.73 5.78
N LYS A 367 4.18 -0.42 5.56
CA LYS A 367 4.77 0.25 4.40
C LYS A 367 6.29 0.43 4.51
N ARG A 368 6.87 0.10 5.67
CA ARG A 368 8.25 0.45 6.04
C ARG A 368 9.28 -0.58 5.61
N TYR A 369 8.94 -1.52 4.71
CA TYR A 369 9.90 -2.47 4.13
C TYR A 369 11.17 -1.81 3.57
N TYR A 370 11.11 -0.52 3.24
CA TYR A 370 12.18 0.25 2.59
C TYR A 370 12.89 1.28 3.48
N HIS A 371 12.39 1.57 4.69
CA HIS A 371 12.96 2.59 5.58
C HIS A 371 12.95 2.14 7.05
N PRO A 372 13.96 1.36 7.47
CA PRO A 372 14.25 1.14 8.87
C PRO A 372 14.98 2.37 9.43
N TYR A 373 14.26 3.46 9.73
CA TYR A 373 14.81 4.51 10.58
C TYR A 373 14.65 4.07 12.04
N ASP A 374 15.78 3.99 12.76
CA ASP A 374 16.00 3.43 14.12
C ASP A 374 15.95 1.89 14.25
N SER A 375 16.74 1.18 13.43
CA SER A 375 16.74 -0.29 13.38
C SER A 375 17.23 -1.01 14.64
N GLU A 376 18.10 -0.43 15.46
CA GLU A 376 18.59 -1.12 16.66
C GLU A 376 17.51 -1.20 17.76
N CYS A 377 16.75 -0.11 17.96
CA CYS A 377 15.66 -0.09 18.93
C CYS A 377 14.47 -0.95 18.47
N GLU A 378 14.15 -0.94 17.17
CA GLU A 378 13.06 -1.77 16.61
C GLU A 378 13.42 -3.27 16.64
N GLU A 379 14.68 -3.67 16.41
CA GLU A 379 15.09 -5.08 16.44
C GLU A 379 15.04 -5.71 17.84
N GLU A 380 15.36 -4.93 18.89
CA GLU A 380 15.24 -5.40 20.28
C GLU A 380 13.77 -5.61 20.66
N GLU A 381 12.89 -4.67 20.31
CA GLU A 381 11.44 -4.80 20.52
C GLU A 381 10.87 -6.03 19.79
N TRP A 382 11.33 -6.32 18.56
CA TRP A 382 10.87 -7.51 17.86
C TRP A 382 11.33 -8.80 18.53
N LYS A 383 12.55 -8.83 19.09
CA LYS A 383 13.04 -9.99 19.84
C LYS A 383 12.23 -10.20 21.10
N GLU A 384 11.90 -9.14 21.82
CA GLU A 384 11.05 -9.19 23.01
C GLU A 384 9.66 -9.74 22.68
N ILE A 385 8.99 -9.23 21.65
CA ILE A 385 7.68 -9.75 21.21
C ILE A 385 7.75 -11.24 20.84
N LEU A 386 8.79 -11.66 20.10
CA LEU A 386 8.96 -13.06 19.73
C LEU A 386 9.30 -13.97 20.91
N ASP A 387 9.97 -13.43 21.93
CA ASP A 387 10.32 -14.16 23.15
C ASP A 387 9.08 -14.38 24.03
N GLU A 388 8.29 -13.33 24.21
CA GLU A 388 7.01 -13.36 24.92
C GLU A 388 6.02 -14.32 24.25
N ASP A 389 5.95 -14.33 22.92
CA ASP A 389 5.03 -15.19 22.17
C ASP A 389 5.59 -16.59 21.90
N ARG A 390 6.79 -16.95 22.40
CA ARG A 390 7.52 -18.16 21.99
C ARG A 390 6.70 -19.43 22.12
N GLU A 391 6.04 -19.64 23.26
CA GLU A 391 5.24 -20.85 23.51
C GLU A 391 4.02 -20.91 22.58
N LEU A 392 3.38 -19.77 22.31
CA LEU A 392 2.26 -19.66 21.39
C LEU A 392 2.70 -19.87 19.92
N ILE A 393 3.92 -19.46 19.58
CA ILE A 393 4.53 -19.70 18.25
C ILE A 393 4.83 -21.18 18.06
N ASP A 394 5.34 -21.88 19.08
CA ASP A 394 5.57 -23.33 19.02
C ASP A 394 4.24 -24.09 18.90
N GLN A 395 3.21 -23.64 19.61
CA GLN A 395 1.86 -24.18 19.49
C GLN A 395 1.25 -23.91 18.11
N LEU A 396 1.47 -22.73 17.53
CA LEU A 396 1.05 -22.39 16.18
C LEU A 396 1.66 -23.35 15.15
N GLN A 397 2.97 -23.64 15.26
CA GLN A 397 3.64 -24.58 14.35
C GLN A 397 3.06 -25.99 14.44
N THR A 398 2.80 -26.46 15.66
CA THR A 398 2.19 -27.77 15.90
C THR A 398 0.78 -27.86 15.29
N LEU A 399 -0.02 -26.80 15.45
CA LEU A 399 -1.37 -26.72 14.89
C LEU A 399 -1.37 -26.56 13.37
N ASP A 400 -0.40 -25.85 12.80
CA ASP A 400 -0.24 -25.76 11.34
C ASP A 400 0.02 -27.12 10.71
N GLU A 401 0.83 -27.97 11.36
CA GLU A 401 1.05 -29.35 10.95
C GLU A 401 -0.24 -30.20 11.08
N GLU A 402 -0.89 -30.17 12.26
CA GLU A 402 -2.15 -30.89 12.53
C GLU A 402 -3.24 -30.51 11.51
N PHE A 403 -3.49 -29.21 11.33
CA PHE A 403 -4.52 -28.73 10.43
C PHE A 403 -4.18 -28.94 8.97
N GLY A 404 -2.90 -28.83 8.58
CA GLY A 404 -2.46 -29.14 7.22
C GLY A 404 -2.74 -30.60 6.85
N GLU A 405 -2.35 -31.53 7.71
CA GLU A 405 -2.62 -32.96 7.51
C GLU A 405 -4.12 -33.28 7.50
N ALA A 406 -4.87 -32.71 8.45
CA ALA A 406 -6.31 -32.92 8.55
C ALA A 406 -7.06 -32.37 7.33
N PHE A 407 -6.66 -31.19 6.83
CA PHE A 407 -7.27 -30.59 5.64
C PHE A 407 -7.01 -31.45 4.39
N ASP A 408 -5.76 -31.87 4.19
CA ASP A 408 -5.37 -32.74 3.08
C ASP A 408 -6.09 -34.10 3.12
N CYS A 409 -6.28 -34.67 4.32
CA CYS A 409 -6.98 -35.96 4.50
C CYS A 409 -8.50 -35.88 4.28
N GLN A 410 -9.14 -34.80 4.73
CA GLN A 410 -10.60 -34.65 4.61
C GLN A 410 -11.04 -34.30 3.19
N ASN A 411 -10.19 -33.59 2.42
CA ASN A 411 -10.46 -33.20 1.04
C ASN A 411 -11.83 -32.48 0.87
N VAL A 412 -12.16 -31.62 1.83
CA VAL A 412 -13.38 -30.78 1.83
C VAL A 412 -13.03 -29.35 1.43
N PRO A 413 -14.00 -28.55 0.95
CA PRO A 413 -13.78 -27.13 0.70
C PRO A 413 -13.31 -26.40 1.98
N ILE A 414 -12.42 -25.41 1.83
CA ILE A 414 -11.88 -24.63 2.97
C ILE A 414 -12.98 -24.05 3.88
N ALA A 415 -14.11 -23.65 3.30
CA ALA A 415 -15.25 -23.11 4.04
C ALA A 415 -15.92 -24.13 4.98
N GLU A 416 -15.92 -25.42 4.59
CA GLU A 416 -16.45 -26.52 5.38
C GLU A 416 -15.44 -26.94 6.45
N PHE A 417 -14.16 -27.07 6.07
CA PHE A 417 -13.07 -27.36 7.01
C PHE A 417 -13.00 -26.35 8.15
N LEU A 418 -13.02 -25.05 7.81
CA LEU A 418 -12.92 -23.99 8.81
C LEU A 418 -14.11 -24.01 9.78
N ARG A 419 -15.34 -24.16 9.27
CA ARG A 419 -16.56 -24.15 10.11
C ARG A 419 -16.76 -25.44 10.91
N GLY A 420 -16.25 -26.56 10.42
CA GLY A 420 -16.32 -27.85 11.08
C GLY A 420 -15.10 -28.05 11.96
N TYR A 421 -14.13 -28.78 11.41
CA TYR A 421 -12.98 -29.28 12.17
C TYR A 421 -12.16 -28.18 12.86
N TRP A 422 -11.79 -27.12 12.14
CA TRP A 422 -10.92 -26.08 12.68
C TRP A 422 -11.56 -25.33 13.85
N VAL A 423 -12.83 -24.89 13.74
CA VAL A 423 -13.52 -24.18 14.85
C VAL A 423 -13.59 -25.06 16.09
N THR A 424 -14.06 -26.31 15.95
CA THR A 424 -14.19 -27.22 17.09
C THR A 424 -12.84 -27.48 17.75
N ARG A 425 -11.78 -27.69 16.95
CA ARG A 425 -10.46 -27.94 17.49
C ARG A 425 -9.86 -26.71 18.18
N MET A 426 -10.04 -25.52 17.60
CA MET A 426 -9.57 -24.28 18.21
C MET A 426 -10.31 -23.95 19.51
N GLU A 427 -11.59 -24.28 19.64
CA GLU A 427 -12.33 -24.15 20.92
C GLU A 427 -11.70 -25.00 22.04
N GLU A 428 -11.25 -26.22 21.71
CA GLU A 428 -10.54 -27.09 22.66
C GLU A 428 -9.21 -26.48 23.08
N VAL A 429 -8.41 -26.05 22.10
CA VAL A 429 -7.10 -25.44 22.32
C VAL A 429 -7.21 -24.17 23.17
N ILE A 430 -8.15 -23.27 22.84
CA ILE A 430 -8.39 -22.04 23.59
C ILE A 430 -8.85 -22.34 25.02
N ARG A 431 -9.70 -23.36 25.21
CA ARG A 431 -10.12 -23.79 26.56
C ARG A 431 -8.95 -24.35 27.37
N GLU A 432 -7.98 -25.00 26.72
CA GLU A 432 -6.77 -25.48 27.39
C GLU A 432 -5.83 -24.35 27.77
N LEU A 433 -5.68 -23.34 26.91
CA LEU A 433 -4.91 -22.12 27.19
C LEU A 433 -5.52 -21.29 28.32
N ASN A 434 -6.85 -21.21 28.38
CA ASN A 434 -7.58 -20.48 29.41
C ASN A 434 -7.77 -21.28 30.71
N LYS A 435 -7.10 -22.43 30.89
CA LYS A 435 -7.15 -23.13 32.17
C LYS A 435 -6.56 -22.24 33.25
N PRO A 436 -7.20 -22.16 34.44
CA PRO A 436 -6.62 -21.43 35.56
C PRO A 436 -5.20 -21.93 35.83
N LEU A 437 -4.28 -20.99 36.07
CA LEU A 437 -2.94 -21.29 36.52
C LEU A 437 -2.99 -22.24 37.72
N ALA A 438 -2.08 -23.22 37.76
CA ALA A 438 -1.97 -24.07 38.93
C ALA A 438 -1.56 -23.22 40.15
N ASP A 439 -1.90 -23.69 41.36
CA ASP A 439 -1.60 -22.97 42.59
C ASP A 439 -0.10 -22.65 42.74
N ASP A 440 0.76 -23.54 42.22
CA ASP A 440 2.22 -23.37 42.21
C ASP A 440 2.64 -22.20 41.29
N ASP A 441 2.10 -22.10 40.08
CA ASP A 441 2.39 -21.01 39.14
C ASP A 441 1.87 -19.65 39.65
N ARG A 442 0.73 -19.64 40.33
CA ARG A 442 0.18 -18.44 40.98
C ARG A 442 1.12 -17.95 42.08
N TYR A 443 1.73 -18.88 42.82
CA TYR A 443 2.68 -18.57 43.88
C TYR A 443 3.98 -17.96 43.33
N ASP A 444 4.50 -18.51 42.24
CA ASP A 444 5.69 -17.99 41.56
C ASP A 444 5.45 -16.56 41.01
N LEU A 445 4.26 -16.28 40.46
CA LEU A 445 3.87 -14.94 40.01
C LEU A 445 3.73 -13.94 41.16
N LEU A 446 3.19 -14.40 42.31
CA LEU A 446 3.13 -13.61 43.54
C LEU A 446 4.53 -13.30 44.08
N GLU A 447 5.46 -14.25 44.02
CA GLU A 447 6.87 -14.05 44.40
C GLU A 447 7.59 -13.08 43.46
N ALA A 448 7.23 -13.08 42.17
CA ALA A 448 7.68 -12.10 41.18
C ALA A 448 7.02 -10.70 41.34
N GLY A 449 6.10 -10.53 42.30
CA GLY A 449 5.44 -9.26 42.61
C GLY A 449 4.22 -8.94 41.74
N MET A 450 3.68 -9.91 40.98
CA MET A 450 2.43 -9.75 40.23
C MET A 450 1.22 -10.14 41.10
N ILE A 451 0.26 -9.22 41.23
CA ILE A 451 -1.02 -9.48 41.89
C ILE A 451 -2.06 -9.78 40.82
N LEU A 452 -2.44 -11.05 40.69
CA LEU A 452 -3.54 -11.46 39.81
C LEU A 452 -4.87 -11.01 40.44
N LYS A 453 -5.70 -10.28 39.69
CA LYS A 453 -7.09 -10.02 40.10
C LYS A 453 -7.86 -11.33 40.05
N GLU A 454 -8.55 -11.66 41.14
CA GLU A 454 -9.50 -12.76 41.12
C GLU A 454 -10.73 -12.31 40.32
N ASP A 455 -11.11 -13.09 39.31
CA ASP A 455 -12.41 -12.93 38.67
C ASP A 455 -13.46 -13.38 39.68
N ASP A 456 -14.06 -12.42 40.38
CA ASP A 456 -15.27 -12.62 41.19
C ASP A 456 -16.46 -12.89 40.25
N ALA A 457 -16.42 -14.02 39.55
CA ALA A 457 -17.58 -14.58 38.87
C ALA A 457 -18.45 -15.32 39.91
N ASP A 458 -19.02 -14.56 40.84
CA ASP A 458 -20.24 -14.96 41.51
C ASP A 458 -21.36 -14.00 41.09
N GLY A 459 -22.44 -14.55 40.57
CA GLY A 459 -23.47 -13.82 39.84
C GLY A 459 -24.07 -12.67 40.65
N SER A 460 -23.73 -11.45 40.26
CA SER A 460 -24.48 -10.26 40.68
C SER A 460 -24.55 -9.31 39.48
N GLU A 461 -25.74 -9.21 38.89
CA GLU A 461 -26.12 -8.07 38.07
C GLU A 461 -25.95 -6.80 38.91
N CYS A 462 -24.82 -6.10 38.76
CA CYS A 462 -24.69 -4.76 39.30
C CYS A 462 -24.85 -3.76 38.16
N TRP A 463 -26.09 -3.28 38.03
CA TRP A 463 -26.43 -2.06 37.31
C TRP A 463 -25.55 -0.92 37.82
N VAL A 464 -24.85 -0.24 36.91
CA VAL A 464 -24.32 1.09 37.20
C VAL A 464 -25.47 2.06 36.98
N GLU A 465 -26.13 2.45 38.07
CA GLU A 465 -26.90 3.69 38.11
C GLU A 465 -25.91 4.85 38.02
N ASP A 466 -26.10 5.71 37.02
CA ASP A 466 -25.50 7.03 36.98
C ASP A 466 -25.94 7.83 38.21
N THR A 467 -25.01 8.05 39.14
CA THR A 467 -25.13 9.15 40.09
C THR A 467 -24.26 10.31 39.59
N GLU A 468 -24.92 11.27 38.95
CA GLU A 468 -24.59 12.69 39.07
C GLU A 468 -24.30 13.00 40.57
N ASP A 469 -23.15 13.59 40.87
CA ASP A 469 -23.05 14.86 41.62
C ASP A 469 -21.62 15.19 42.09
N GLU A 470 -21.22 16.44 41.77
CA GLU A 470 -20.36 17.40 42.50
C GLU A 470 -18.93 16.96 42.90
N ILE A 471 -17.84 17.61 42.46
CA ILE A 471 -17.48 19.06 42.52
C ILE A 471 -16.59 19.46 41.35
#